data_AF-A0A2W5TJL1-F1
#
_entry.id   AF-A0A2W5TJL1-F1
#
_cell.length_a   1.000
_cell.length_b   1.000
_cell.length_c   1.000
_cell.angle_alpha   90.00
_cell.angle_beta   90.00
_cell.angle_gamma   90.00
#
_symmetry.space_group_name_H-M   'P 1'
#
loop_
_entity.id
_entity.type
_entity.pdbx_description
1 polymer ?
#
loop_
_entity_poly.entity_id
_entity_poly.type
_entity_poly.pdbx_seq_one_letter_code
_entity_poly.pdbx_strand_id
1 'polypeptide(L)'
;MPTILVVIGLVPFFAGRTLLTSGLVISWYLAFDAGNGGLNFRSALILTLGVAVTAGIDYGLTKLKPWARELLTATLTIPKELEDKFKVFAALMCATALISNENGSRLQLIGALVIVGGLSWLFTKLRSNADAIFETLPVAQLPGVGSAIFLVELVSTIAGVALAFLAPVVSVVLMVFALIGLALVAAALRRFRDGAREACVSCGASVHQCAGACPKCGTAHAAHCVGVLGRPTKALVQDESRHRLVLLAGHRCPRCADGLRGSHCPACKLDAFRDDAEFTAFVRYVDTRFAVMTPVFVALGFMPVLGLALALVAYRLSSAGAFAGYADWRGKLGVRVLRGAMLVGLALVQPVPLIGVAATWAYLTLSHVWTRATVKRTLVDVDA
;
A
#
# COMPACT_ATOMS: atom_id res chain seq x y z
N MET A 1 -9.92 -4.99 0.90
CA MET A 1 -10.46 -5.90 -0.12
C MET A 1 -9.40 -6.81 -0.75
N PRO A 2 -8.24 -6.36 -1.29
CA PRO A 2 -7.28 -7.27 -1.94
C PRO A 2 -6.53 -8.20 -0.96
N THR A 3 -6.29 -7.78 0.28
CA THR A 3 -5.63 -8.60 1.32
C THR A 3 -6.45 -9.82 1.74
N ILE A 4 -7.78 -9.76 1.67
CA ILE A 4 -8.65 -10.88 2.03
C ILE A 4 -8.66 -11.94 0.92
N LEU A 5 -8.63 -11.53 -0.35
CA LEU A 5 -8.48 -12.45 -1.50
C LEU A 5 -7.13 -13.20 -1.48
N VAL A 6 -6.05 -12.54 -1.02
CA VAL A 6 -4.74 -13.19 -0.79
C VAL A 6 -4.83 -14.23 0.32
N VAL A 7 -5.56 -13.93 1.40
CA VAL A 7 -5.80 -14.90 2.48
C VAL A 7 -6.63 -16.09 1.98
N ILE A 8 -7.69 -15.84 1.20
CA ILE A 8 -8.51 -16.91 0.59
C ILE A 8 -7.68 -17.79 -0.35
N GLY A 9 -6.74 -17.22 -1.10
CA GLY A 9 -5.79 -17.96 -1.93
C GLY A 9 -4.72 -18.72 -1.12
N LEU A 10 -4.44 -18.32 0.13
CA LEU A 10 -3.49 -18.96 1.03
C LEU A 10 -4.09 -20.07 1.89
N VAL A 11 -5.40 -20.19 2.04
CA VAL A 11 -6.00 -21.30 2.82
C VAL A 11 -5.87 -22.67 2.13
N PRO A 12 -5.99 -22.83 0.80
CA PRO A 12 -5.63 -24.09 0.16
C PRO A 12 -4.12 -24.41 0.20
N PHE A 13 -3.27 -23.46 0.61
CA PHE A 13 -1.81 -23.63 0.70
C PHE A 13 -1.38 -24.66 1.76
N PHE A 14 -2.22 -24.94 2.77
CA PHE A 14 -1.86 -25.74 3.93
C PHE A 14 -2.70 -27.01 4.13
N ALA A 15 -3.61 -27.34 3.21
CA ALA A 15 -4.53 -28.47 3.38
C ALA A 15 -4.57 -29.38 2.15
N GLY A 16 -4.27 -30.67 2.30
CA GLY A 16 -4.45 -31.63 1.20
C GLY A 16 -5.92 -31.95 0.89
N ARG A 17 -6.85 -31.44 1.72
CA ARG A 17 -8.28 -31.34 1.41
C ARG A 17 -8.66 -29.93 0.97
N THR A 18 -8.03 -29.47 -0.11
CA THR A 18 -8.18 -28.14 -0.71
C THR A 18 -9.63 -27.71 -0.93
N LEU A 19 -10.54 -28.63 -1.26
CA LEU A 19 -11.97 -28.35 -1.45
C LEU A 19 -12.71 -27.96 -0.16
N LEU A 20 -12.35 -28.59 0.96
CA LEU A 20 -13.03 -28.38 2.24
C LEU A 20 -12.61 -27.06 2.85
N THR A 21 -11.32 -26.75 2.77
CA THR A 21 -10.75 -25.47 3.22
C THR A 21 -11.15 -24.31 2.35
N SER A 22 -11.08 -24.44 1.01
CA SER A 22 -11.59 -23.40 0.10
C SER A 22 -13.11 -23.21 0.29
N GLY A 23 -13.86 -24.29 0.43
CA GLY A 23 -15.30 -24.25 0.68
C GLY A 23 -15.71 -23.58 2.00
N LEU A 24 -15.02 -23.86 3.10
CA LEU A 24 -15.24 -23.22 4.40
C LEU A 24 -14.88 -21.73 4.38
N VAL A 25 -13.81 -21.38 3.67
CA VAL A 25 -13.35 -19.99 3.57
C VAL A 25 -14.24 -19.15 2.67
N ILE A 26 -14.73 -19.72 1.56
CA ILE A 26 -15.77 -19.11 0.71
C ILE A 26 -17.05 -18.94 1.53
N SER A 27 -17.47 -19.97 2.28
CA SER A 27 -18.66 -19.92 3.13
C SER A 27 -18.55 -18.85 4.23
N TRP A 28 -17.39 -18.74 4.87
CA TRP A 28 -17.11 -17.72 5.88
C TRP A 28 -17.11 -16.31 5.28
N TYR A 29 -16.52 -16.12 4.11
CA TYR A 29 -16.54 -14.84 3.39
C TYR A 29 -17.97 -14.41 3.05
N LEU A 30 -18.80 -15.33 2.53
CA LEU A 30 -20.19 -15.07 2.20
C LEU A 30 -21.04 -14.77 3.45
N ALA A 31 -20.73 -15.38 4.59
CA ALA A 31 -21.41 -15.10 5.86
C ALA A 31 -21.03 -13.71 6.44
N PHE A 32 -19.79 -13.25 6.23
CA PHE A 32 -19.33 -11.94 6.70
C PHE A 32 -19.88 -10.78 5.85
N ASP A 33 -20.01 -10.99 4.53
CA ASP A 33 -20.56 -9.98 3.60
C ASP A 33 -22.10 -9.83 3.72
N ALA A 34 -22.78 -10.84 4.25
CA ALA A 34 -24.22 -10.79 4.55
C ALA A 34 -24.59 -9.66 5.54
N GLY A 35 -23.65 -9.21 6.38
CA GLY A 35 -23.85 -8.07 7.29
C GLY A 35 -23.94 -6.70 6.59
N ASN A 36 -23.49 -6.59 5.34
CA ASN A 36 -23.49 -5.35 4.54
C ASN A 36 -24.53 -5.34 3.41
N GLY A 37 -25.51 -6.26 3.44
CA GLY A 37 -26.73 -6.16 2.62
C GLY A 37 -26.68 -6.79 1.22
N GLY A 38 -25.67 -7.59 0.88
CA GLY A 38 -25.52 -8.12 -0.49
C GLY A 38 -25.84 -9.60 -0.70
N LEU A 39 -25.72 -10.45 0.32
CA LEU A 39 -25.83 -11.92 0.18
C LEU A 39 -26.74 -12.52 1.24
N ASN A 40 -27.84 -13.14 0.80
CA ASN A 40 -28.79 -13.83 1.67
C ASN A 40 -28.07 -14.96 2.44
N PHE A 41 -28.20 -15.01 3.76
CA PHE A 41 -27.74 -16.09 4.64
C PHE A 41 -27.98 -17.51 4.06
N ARG A 42 -29.04 -17.69 3.26
CA ARG A 42 -29.34 -18.92 2.51
C ARG A 42 -28.24 -19.37 1.55
N SER A 43 -27.59 -18.48 0.80
CA SER A 43 -26.53 -18.88 -0.16
C SER A 43 -25.23 -19.27 0.56
N ALA A 44 -24.88 -18.57 1.64
CA ALA A 44 -23.78 -18.99 2.53
C ALA A 44 -24.07 -20.36 3.16
N LEU A 45 -25.30 -20.59 3.64
CA LEU A 45 -25.73 -21.87 4.22
C LEU A 45 -25.66 -23.02 3.19
N ILE A 46 -26.15 -22.80 1.95
CA ILE A 46 -26.14 -23.81 0.88
C ILE A 46 -24.70 -24.20 0.48
N LEU A 47 -23.79 -23.23 0.37
CA LEU A 47 -22.38 -23.51 0.09
C LEU A 47 -21.70 -24.25 1.26
N THR A 48 -21.99 -23.85 2.50
CA THR A 48 -21.45 -24.54 3.69
C THR A 48 -21.95 -25.98 3.75
N LEU A 49 -23.24 -26.21 3.48
CA LEU A 49 -23.83 -27.56 3.43
C LEU A 49 -23.26 -28.38 2.28
N GLY A 50 -23.08 -27.80 1.09
CA GLY A 50 -22.50 -28.50 -0.06
C GLY A 50 -21.09 -29.01 0.22
N VAL A 51 -20.28 -28.18 0.89
CA VAL A 51 -18.90 -28.51 1.31
C VAL A 51 -18.90 -29.55 2.44
N ALA A 52 -19.80 -29.42 3.42
CA ALA A 52 -19.93 -30.39 4.52
C ALA A 52 -20.41 -31.77 4.02
N VAL A 53 -21.33 -31.80 3.05
CA VAL A 53 -21.82 -33.04 2.43
C VAL A 53 -20.73 -33.72 1.61
N THR A 54 -19.99 -32.98 0.77
CA THR A 54 -18.86 -33.55 0.02
C THR A 54 -17.76 -34.06 0.94
N ALA A 55 -17.44 -33.33 2.01
CA ALA A 55 -16.53 -33.78 3.06
C ALA A 55 -17.00 -35.05 3.79
N GLY A 56 -18.30 -35.12 4.10
CA GLY A 56 -18.93 -36.27 4.75
C GLY A 56 -18.95 -37.51 3.87
N ILE A 57 -19.21 -37.34 2.56
CA ILE A 57 -19.13 -38.41 1.56
C ILE A 57 -17.70 -38.94 1.49
N ASP A 58 -16.70 -38.06 1.36
CA ASP A 58 -15.29 -38.46 1.29
C ASP A 58 -14.82 -39.17 2.58
N TYR A 59 -15.22 -38.67 3.75
CA TYR A 59 -14.97 -39.36 5.02
C TYR A 59 -15.67 -40.73 5.10
N GLY A 60 -16.92 -40.85 4.66
CA GLY A 60 -17.65 -42.13 4.59
C GLY A 60 -16.96 -43.14 3.68
N LEU A 61 -16.45 -42.69 2.52
CA LEU A 61 -15.69 -43.50 1.57
C LEU A 61 -14.38 -44.03 2.18
N THR A 62 -13.70 -43.23 3.02
CA THR A 62 -12.49 -43.68 3.72
C THR A 62 -12.74 -44.69 4.85
N LYS A 63 -13.97 -44.81 5.36
CA LYS A 63 -14.35 -45.81 6.38
C LYS A 63 -14.93 -47.11 5.81
N LEU A 64 -15.26 -47.14 4.51
CA LEU A 64 -15.75 -48.33 3.84
C LEU A 64 -14.67 -49.43 3.77
N LYS A 65 -15.09 -50.69 3.92
CA LYS A 65 -14.23 -51.87 3.80
C LYS A 65 -13.57 -51.90 2.40
N PRO A 66 -12.33 -52.43 2.26
CA PRO A 66 -11.56 -52.34 1.02
C PRO A 66 -12.33 -52.84 -0.22
N TRP A 67 -13.03 -53.97 -0.09
CA TRP A 67 -13.82 -54.57 -1.16
C TRP A 67 -14.99 -53.69 -1.63
N ALA A 68 -15.62 -52.92 -0.72
CA ALA A 68 -16.71 -52.02 -1.05
C ALA A 68 -16.19 -50.74 -1.72
N ARG A 69 -14.95 -50.33 -1.39
CA ARG A 69 -14.28 -49.21 -2.05
C ARG A 69 -13.94 -49.57 -3.50
N GLU A 70 -13.40 -50.77 -3.74
CA GLU A 70 -13.13 -51.29 -5.08
C GLU A 70 -14.41 -51.38 -5.93
N LEU A 71 -15.50 -51.89 -5.36
CA LEU A 71 -16.80 -51.97 -6.04
C LEU A 71 -17.34 -50.58 -6.39
N LEU A 72 -17.27 -49.61 -5.48
CA LEU A 72 -17.70 -48.24 -5.77
C LEU A 72 -16.84 -47.57 -6.84
N THR A 73 -15.51 -47.73 -6.80
CA THR A 73 -14.60 -47.19 -7.82
C THR A 73 -14.72 -47.90 -9.17
N ALA A 74 -15.12 -49.16 -9.18
CA ALA A 74 -15.38 -49.91 -10.41
C ALA A 74 -16.74 -49.53 -11.02
N THR A 75 -17.74 -49.19 -10.19
CA THR A 75 -19.09 -48.83 -10.66
C THR A 75 -19.17 -47.36 -11.08
N LEU A 76 -18.39 -46.49 -10.42
CA LEU A 76 -18.20 -45.10 -10.80
C LEU A 76 -16.85 -44.97 -11.50
N THR A 77 -16.78 -45.33 -12.79
CA THR A 77 -15.63 -45.02 -13.64
C THR A 77 -15.57 -43.51 -13.90
N ILE A 78 -15.28 -42.73 -12.86
CA ILE A 78 -14.93 -41.33 -12.98
C ILE A 78 -13.42 -41.32 -13.23
N PRO A 79 -12.95 -41.05 -14.46
CA PRO A 79 -11.51 -41.00 -14.69
C PRO A 79 -10.89 -39.95 -13.77
N LYS A 80 -9.70 -40.22 -13.18
CA LYS A 80 -9.00 -39.26 -12.30
C LYS A 80 -8.87 -37.87 -12.94
N GLU A 81 -8.77 -37.81 -14.27
CA GLU A 81 -8.84 -36.55 -15.02
C GLU A 81 -10.13 -35.76 -14.82
N LEU A 82 -11.27 -36.44 -14.69
CA LEU A 82 -12.56 -35.80 -14.43
C LEU A 82 -12.62 -35.24 -13.02
N GLU A 83 -12.01 -35.88 -12.03
CA GLU A 83 -11.98 -35.39 -10.64
C GLU A 83 -11.17 -34.09 -10.53
N ASP A 84 -10.01 -34.02 -11.19
CA ASP A 84 -9.20 -32.80 -11.28
C ASP A 84 -9.91 -31.71 -12.08
N LYS A 85 -10.59 -32.08 -13.18
CA LYS A 85 -11.44 -31.14 -13.95
C LYS A 85 -12.66 -30.67 -13.15
N PHE A 86 -13.23 -31.51 -12.28
CA PHE A 86 -14.38 -31.17 -11.43
C PHE A 86 -13.99 -30.24 -10.28
N LYS A 87 -12.78 -30.39 -9.71
CA LYS A 87 -12.20 -29.45 -8.73
C LYS A 87 -11.99 -28.07 -9.34
N VAL A 88 -11.44 -28.02 -10.55
CA VAL A 88 -11.29 -26.77 -11.33
C VAL A 88 -12.66 -26.18 -11.68
N PHE A 89 -13.61 -27.01 -12.09
CA PHE A 89 -14.97 -26.58 -12.43
C PHE A 89 -15.76 -26.09 -11.22
N ALA A 90 -15.65 -26.73 -10.04
CA ALA A 90 -16.29 -26.30 -8.80
C ALA A 90 -15.70 -24.97 -8.27
N ALA A 91 -14.39 -24.77 -8.41
CA ALA A 91 -13.75 -23.49 -8.12
C ALA A 91 -14.21 -22.40 -9.11
N LEU A 92 -14.35 -22.74 -10.40
CA LEU A 92 -14.89 -21.84 -11.43
C LEU A 92 -16.36 -21.50 -11.18
N MET A 93 -17.17 -22.46 -10.74
CA MET A 93 -18.61 -22.31 -10.45
C MET A 93 -18.88 -21.54 -9.14
N CYS A 94 -18.05 -21.72 -8.11
CA CYS A 94 -18.10 -20.86 -6.92
C CYS A 94 -17.69 -19.43 -7.27
N ALA A 95 -16.71 -19.27 -8.16
CA ALA A 95 -16.27 -17.96 -8.63
C ALA A 95 -17.30 -17.29 -9.54
N THR A 96 -18.07 -18.02 -10.36
CA THR A 96 -19.18 -17.47 -11.14
C THR A 96 -20.44 -17.20 -10.32
N ALA A 97 -20.70 -17.96 -9.25
CA ALA A 97 -21.78 -17.63 -8.30
C ALA A 97 -21.52 -16.30 -7.56
N LEU A 98 -20.24 -15.94 -7.34
CA LEU A 98 -19.80 -14.65 -6.80
C LEU A 98 -19.93 -13.49 -7.82
N ILE A 99 -20.12 -13.76 -9.12
CA ILE A 99 -20.20 -12.75 -10.20
C ILE A 99 -21.60 -12.11 -10.31
N SER A 100 -22.60 -12.61 -9.59
CA SER A 100 -23.99 -12.20 -9.81
C SER A 100 -24.41 -10.87 -9.13
N ASN A 101 -23.53 -10.05 -8.55
CA ASN A 101 -23.97 -8.75 -8.03
C ASN A 101 -22.99 -7.58 -8.24
N GLU A 102 -23.51 -6.58 -8.98
CA GLU A 102 -23.14 -5.17 -9.19
C GLU A 102 -21.68 -4.71 -9.42
N ASN A 103 -21.41 -4.39 -10.69
CA ASN A 103 -20.70 -3.22 -11.28
C ASN A 103 -19.35 -2.70 -10.76
N GLY A 104 -18.69 -3.30 -9.77
CA GLY A 104 -17.40 -2.82 -9.26
C GLY A 104 -16.20 -3.70 -9.66
N SER A 105 -15.61 -3.48 -10.84
CA SER A 105 -14.27 -3.96 -11.26
C SER A 105 -14.09 -5.46 -11.63
N ARG A 106 -14.68 -5.85 -12.78
CA ARG A 106 -14.48 -7.16 -13.43
C ARG A 106 -12.99 -7.57 -13.61
N LEU A 107 -12.08 -6.61 -13.78
CA LEU A 107 -10.64 -6.89 -13.97
C LEU A 107 -9.93 -7.38 -12.69
N GLN A 108 -10.30 -6.83 -11.52
CA GLN A 108 -9.72 -7.26 -10.24
C GLN A 108 -10.19 -8.68 -9.89
N LEU A 109 -11.44 -8.97 -10.23
CA LEU A 109 -12.03 -10.31 -10.14
C LEU A 109 -11.32 -11.32 -11.03
N ILE A 110 -11.12 -11.02 -12.32
CA ILE A 110 -10.38 -11.90 -13.23
C ILE A 110 -8.95 -12.12 -12.71
N GLY A 111 -8.26 -11.06 -12.26
CA GLY A 111 -6.92 -11.16 -11.68
C GLY A 111 -6.87 -12.07 -10.46
N ALA A 112 -7.81 -11.91 -9.52
CA ALA A 112 -7.90 -12.76 -8.34
C ALA A 112 -8.22 -14.22 -8.70
N LEU A 113 -9.07 -14.45 -9.70
CA LEU A 113 -9.47 -15.78 -10.16
C LEU A 113 -8.30 -16.50 -10.84
N VAL A 114 -7.53 -15.78 -11.67
CA VAL A 114 -6.31 -16.31 -12.30
C VAL A 114 -5.23 -16.60 -11.26
N ILE A 115 -5.04 -15.73 -10.27
CA ILE A 115 -4.03 -15.92 -9.21
C ILE A 115 -4.42 -17.09 -8.31
N VAL A 116 -5.64 -17.10 -7.77
CA VAL A 116 -6.12 -18.15 -6.84
C VAL A 116 -6.22 -19.49 -7.57
N GLY A 117 -6.79 -19.50 -8.78
CA GLY A 117 -6.90 -20.70 -9.60
C GLY A 117 -5.53 -21.24 -10.05
N GLY A 118 -4.64 -20.36 -10.52
CA GLY A 118 -3.30 -20.73 -10.95
C GLY A 118 -2.43 -21.26 -9.82
N LEU A 119 -2.48 -20.62 -8.65
CA LEU A 119 -1.80 -21.10 -7.45
C LEU A 119 -2.38 -22.45 -6.99
N SER A 120 -3.71 -22.58 -6.92
CA SER A 120 -4.35 -23.83 -6.52
C SER A 120 -4.00 -25.00 -7.45
N TRP A 121 -3.95 -24.75 -8.77
CA TRP A 121 -3.53 -25.74 -9.77
C TRP A 121 -2.04 -26.11 -9.60
N LEU A 122 -1.16 -25.12 -9.47
CA LEU A 122 0.27 -25.34 -9.28
C LEU A 122 0.54 -26.19 -8.03
N PHE A 123 -0.15 -25.89 -6.92
CA PHE A 123 -0.02 -26.66 -5.68
C PHE A 123 -0.57 -28.07 -5.80
N THR A 124 -1.73 -28.25 -6.43
CA THR A 124 -2.28 -29.59 -6.68
C THR A 124 -1.28 -30.44 -7.47
N LYS A 125 -0.62 -29.83 -8.47
CA LYS A 125 0.39 -30.50 -9.28
C LYS A 125 1.70 -30.76 -8.53
N LEU A 126 2.16 -29.83 -7.70
CA LEU A 126 3.32 -30.04 -6.82
C LEU A 126 3.06 -31.16 -5.83
N ARG A 127 1.85 -31.23 -5.26
CA ARG A 127 1.43 -32.29 -4.35
C ARG A 127 1.34 -33.64 -5.06
N SER A 128 0.69 -33.72 -6.21
CA SER A 128 0.60 -34.98 -6.96
C SER A 128 1.98 -35.51 -7.33
N ASN A 129 2.92 -34.62 -7.66
CA ASN A 129 4.31 -34.99 -7.93
C ASN A 129 5.03 -35.44 -6.66
N ALA A 130 4.82 -34.76 -5.53
CA ALA A 130 5.39 -35.16 -4.25
C ALA A 130 4.88 -36.54 -3.82
N ASP A 131 3.57 -36.81 -3.93
CA ASP A 131 2.97 -38.10 -3.63
C ASP A 131 3.56 -39.21 -4.51
N ALA A 132 3.70 -38.95 -5.82
CA ALA A 132 4.34 -39.89 -6.74
C ALA A 132 5.81 -40.18 -6.38
N ILE A 133 6.56 -39.17 -5.91
CA ILE A 133 7.95 -39.37 -5.43
C ILE A 133 7.94 -40.18 -4.13
N PHE A 134 7.05 -39.90 -3.19
CA PHE A 134 6.95 -40.63 -1.93
C PHE A 134 6.57 -42.10 -2.14
N GLU A 135 5.72 -42.42 -3.11
CA GLU A 135 5.40 -43.82 -3.46
C GLU A 135 6.61 -44.61 -3.96
N THR A 136 7.61 -43.95 -4.57
CA THR A 136 8.84 -44.63 -5.01
C THR A 136 9.84 -44.91 -3.89
N LEU A 137 9.66 -44.29 -2.71
CA LEU A 137 10.57 -44.46 -1.59
C LEU A 137 10.16 -45.69 -0.75
N PRO A 138 11.08 -46.65 -0.49
CA PRO A 138 10.76 -47.85 0.31
C PRO A 138 10.36 -47.51 1.76
N VAL A 139 10.74 -46.31 2.22
CA VAL A 139 10.42 -45.75 3.54
C VAL A 139 8.92 -45.50 3.72
N ALA A 140 8.16 -45.33 2.63
CA ALA A 140 6.72 -45.10 2.67
C ALA A 140 5.92 -46.32 3.15
N GLN A 141 6.49 -47.53 3.09
CA GLN A 141 5.85 -48.75 3.58
C GLN A 141 5.98 -48.97 5.09
N LEU A 142 6.74 -48.12 5.80
CA LEU A 142 6.87 -48.23 7.25
C LEU A 142 5.54 -47.85 7.93
N PRO A 143 5.00 -48.73 8.80
CA PRO A 143 3.80 -48.42 9.57
C PRO A 143 4.08 -47.26 10.53
N GLY A 144 3.64 -46.05 10.16
CA GLY A 144 3.82 -44.83 10.95
C GLY A 144 4.09 -43.59 10.11
N VAL A 145 4.81 -43.71 8.99
CA VAL A 145 5.16 -42.57 8.13
C VAL A 145 3.91 -41.92 7.53
N GLY A 146 2.97 -42.72 7.04
CA GLY A 146 1.68 -42.22 6.53
C GLY A 146 0.85 -41.47 7.60
N SER A 147 0.88 -41.92 8.85
CA SER A 147 0.18 -41.25 9.95
C SER A 147 0.84 -39.91 10.31
N ALA A 148 2.17 -39.81 10.22
CA ALA A 148 2.89 -38.58 10.48
C ALA A 148 2.62 -37.53 9.40
N ILE A 149 2.63 -37.93 8.12
CA ILE A 149 2.28 -37.05 7.00
C ILE A 149 0.84 -36.55 7.14
N PHE A 150 -0.10 -37.44 7.47
CA PHE A 150 -1.49 -37.06 7.72
C PHE A 150 -1.63 -36.06 8.88
N LEU A 151 -0.88 -36.27 9.98
CA LEU A 151 -0.93 -35.37 11.13
C LEU A 151 -0.37 -33.98 10.79
N VAL A 152 0.74 -33.91 10.04
CA VAL A 152 1.30 -32.64 9.56
C VAL A 152 0.28 -31.90 8.69
N GLU A 153 -0.35 -32.61 7.76
CA GLU A 153 -1.38 -32.03 6.88
C GLU A 153 -2.61 -31.54 7.66
N LEU A 154 -3.06 -32.30 8.66
CA LEU A 154 -4.18 -31.92 9.50
C LEU A 154 -3.86 -30.68 10.33
N VAL A 155 -2.68 -30.64 10.96
CA VAL A 155 -2.21 -29.49 11.74
C VAL A 155 -2.07 -28.25 10.86
N SER A 156 -1.49 -28.38 9.66
CA SER A 156 -1.36 -27.26 8.75
C SER A 156 -2.72 -26.77 8.24
N THR A 157 -3.67 -27.68 7.98
CA THR A 157 -5.06 -27.34 7.61
C THR A 157 -5.73 -26.52 8.71
N ILE A 158 -5.69 -27.01 9.95
CA ILE A 158 -6.30 -26.36 11.11
C ILE A 158 -5.65 -24.99 11.35
N ALA A 159 -4.32 -24.91 11.26
CA ALA A 159 -3.58 -23.67 11.40
C ALA A 159 -3.95 -22.66 10.30
N GLY A 160 -4.09 -23.10 9.04
CA GLY A 160 -4.50 -22.25 7.93
C GLY A 160 -5.91 -21.69 8.09
N VAL A 161 -6.86 -22.53 8.54
CA VAL A 161 -8.22 -22.09 8.84
C VAL A 161 -8.22 -21.11 10.02
N ALA A 162 -7.53 -21.43 11.11
CA ALA A 162 -7.41 -20.55 12.27
C ALA A 162 -6.78 -19.19 11.88
N LEU A 163 -5.74 -19.19 11.05
CA LEU A 163 -5.12 -17.99 10.52
C LEU A 163 -6.08 -17.19 9.65
N ALA A 164 -6.93 -17.84 8.84
CA ALA A 164 -7.94 -17.15 8.04
C ALA A 164 -8.99 -16.43 8.91
N PHE A 165 -9.41 -17.04 10.02
CA PHE A 165 -10.29 -16.40 11.01
C PHE A 165 -9.59 -15.26 11.76
N LEU A 166 -8.29 -15.41 12.05
CA LEU A 166 -7.50 -14.38 12.74
C LEU A 166 -7.01 -13.27 11.81
N ALA A 167 -6.92 -13.51 10.50
CA ALA A 167 -6.45 -12.55 9.50
C ALA A 167 -7.14 -11.18 9.56
N PRO A 168 -8.48 -11.04 9.68
CA PRO A 168 -9.12 -9.74 9.86
C PRO A 168 -8.65 -9.05 11.15
N VAL A 169 -8.54 -9.79 12.26
CA VAL A 169 -8.08 -9.25 13.55
C VAL A 169 -6.63 -8.78 13.43
N VAL A 170 -5.75 -9.61 12.86
CA VAL A 170 -4.35 -9.25 12.59
C VAL A 170 -4.27 -8.03 11.67
N SER A 171 -5.08 -7.95 10.62
CA SER A 171 -5.11 -6.79 9.73
C SER A 171 -5.55 -5.51 10.43
N VAL A 172 -6.55 -5.57 11.32
CA VAL A 172 -6.98 -4.42 12.12
C VAL A 172 -5.89 -4.00 13.09
N VAL A 173 -5.26 -4.95 13.77
CA VAL A 173 -4.14 -4.69 14.68
C VAL A 173 -2.99 -4.02 13.95
N LEU A 174 -2.57 -4.55 12.79
CA LEU A 174 -1.53 -3.95 11.95
C LEU A 174 -1.91 -2.54 11.47
N MET A 175 -3.17 -2.32 11.08
CA MET A 175 -3.66 -0.99 10.69
C MET A 175 -3.58 0.00 11.86
N VAL A 176 -3.99 -0.40 13.07
CA VAL A 176 -3.91 0.43 14.27
C VAL A 176 -2.45 0.78 14.57
N PHE A 177 -1.55 -0.19 14.54
CA PHE A 177 -0.11 0.07 14.72
C PHE A 177 0.45 1.00 13.65
N ALA A 178 0.05 0.84 12.38
CA ALA A 178 0.46 1.72 11.30
C ALA A 178 -0.03 3.18 11.52
N LEU A 179 -1.28 3.35 11.96
CA LEU A 179 -1.84 4.67 12.28
C LEU A 179 -1.14 5.32 13.48
N ILE A 180 -0.87 4.56 14.54
CA ILE A 180 -0.10 5.03 15.70
C ILE A 180 1.31 5.43 15.26
N GLY A 181 2.00 4.58 14.49
CA GLY A 181 3.32 4.87 13.95
C GLY A 181 3.32 6.15 13.12
N LEU A 182 2.34 6.33 12.23
CA LEU A 182 2.20 7.53 11.43
C LEU A 182 1.94 8.78 12.29
N ALA A 183 1.10 8.67 13.32
CA ALA A 183 0.83 9.76 14.25
C ALA A 183 2.09 10.16 15.04
N LEU A 184 2.87 9.19 15.52
CA LEU A 184 4.15 9.43 16.21
C LEU A 184 5.17 10.08 15.28
N VAL A 185 5.32 9.59 14.05
CA VAL A 185 6.20 10.21 13.04
C VAL A 185 5.74 11.62 12.72
N ALA A 186 4.45 11.86 12.54
CA ALA A 186 3.91 13.19 12.30
C ALA A 186 4.17 14.14 13.48
N ALA A 187 4.01 13.67 14.72
CA ALA A 187 4.33 14.43 15.92
C ALA A 187 5.83 14.75 16.03
N ALA A 188 6.69 13.78 15.73
CA ALA A 188 8.14 13.98 15.71
C ALA A 188 8.55 15.01 14.64
N LEU A 189 8.02 14.88 13.42
CA LEU A 189 8.28 15.84 12.33
C LEU A 189 7.80 17.26 12.67
N ARG A 190 6.66 17.42 13.36
CA ARG A 190 6.20 18.73 13.85
C ARG A 190 7.19 19.32 14.84
N ARG A 191 7.63 18.53 15.83
CA ARG A 191 8.65 18.97 16.81
C ARG A 191 9.96 19.38 16.13
N PHE A 192 10.39 18.64 15.11
CA PHE A 192 11.60 19.00 14.36
C PHE A 192 11.40 20.26 13.51
N ARG A 193 10.19 20.49 13.00
CA ARG A 193 9.85 21.70 12.25
C ARG A 193 9.74 22.93 13.15
N ASP A 194 9.29 22.81 14.38
CA ASP A 194 9.18 23.99 15.25
C ASP A 194 10.56 24.53 15.67
N GLY A 195 11.59 23.69 15.55
CA GLY A 195 13.00 24.06 15.60
C GLY A 195 13.46 24.54 16.97
N ALA A 196 14.77 24.76 17.11
CA ALA A 196 15.30 25.44 18.28
C ALA A 196 15.04 26.95 18.12
N ARG A 197 14.49 27.55 19.18
CA ARG A 197 14.18 28.98 19.28
C ARG A 197 15.05 29.60 20.36
N GLU A 198 15.49 30.83 20.13
CA GLU A 198 16.31 31.61 21.04
C GLU A 198 15.64 32.94 21.36
N ALA A 199 15.95 33.53 22.52
CA ALA A 199 15.39 34.83 22.89
C ALA A 199 16.09 35.95 22.11
N CYS A 200 15.31 36.86 21.53
CA CYS A 200 15.86 38.05 20.88
C CYS A 200 16.59 38.93 21.91
N VAL A 201 17.82 39.34 21.60
CA VAL A 201 18.64 40.20 22.46
C VAL A 201 17.99 41.56 22.73
N SER A 202 17.18 42.08 21.79
CA SER A 202 16.55 43.40 21.92
C SER A 202 15.20 43.38 22.64
N CYS A 203 14.33 42.41 22.33
CA CYS A 203 12.94 42.42 22.82
C CYS A 203 12.52 41.17 23.62
N GLY A 204 13.42 40.21 23.82
CA GLY A 204 13.16 38.96 24.56
C GLY A 204 12.21 37.97 23.88
N ALA A 205 11.63 38.30 22.71
CA ALA A 205 10.72 37.41 22.00
C ALA A 205 11.45 36.14 21.49
N SER A 206 10.75 35.00 21.44
CA SER A 206 11.31 33.76 20.89
C SER A 206 11.45 33.86 19.37
N VAL A 207 12.68 33.78 18.86
CA VAL A 207 13.03 33.83 17.44
C VAL A 207 13.57 32.47 17.02
N HIS A 208 13.19 32.01 15.82
CA HIS A 208 13.73 30.78 15.28
C HIS A 208 15.22 30.95 14.92
N GLN A 209 16.10 29.99 15.25
CA GLN A 209 17.54 30.14 15.01
C GLN A 209 17.93 30.39 13.54
N CYS A 210 17.14 29.88 12.60
CA CYS A 210 17.33 30.12 11.16
C CYS A 210 16.82 31.49 10.67
N ALA A 211 16.24 32.31 11.53
CA ALA A 211 15.70 33.62 11.17
C ALA A 211 16.83 34.65 10.98
N GLY A 212 16.72 35.47 9.94
CA GLY A 212 17.61 36.62 9.73
C GLY A 212 17.19 37.86 10.51
N ALA A 213 15.93 37.94 10.96
CA ALA A 213 15.46 39.03 11.80
C ALA A 213 14.32 38.62 12.73
N CYS A 214 14.20 39.33 13.85
CA CYS A 214 13.11 39.14 14.80
C CYS A 214 11.75 39.52 14.17
N PRO A 215 10.69 38.69 14.30
CA PRO A 215 9.37 39.02 13.79
C PRO A 215 8.71 40.21 14.49
N LYS A 216 9.09 40.51 15.74
CA LYS A 216 8.45 41.57 16.55
C LYS A 216 9.14 42.93 16.41
N CYS A 217 10.45 43.00 16.64
CA CYS A 217 11.21 44.25 16.61
C CYS A 217 12.02 44.46 15.33
N GLY A 218 12.13 43.46 14.46
CA GLY A 218 12.89 43.57 13.21
C GLY A 218 14.42 43.58 13.36
N THR A 219 14.96 43.49 14.58
CA THR A 219 16.40 43.44 14.83
C THR A 219 17.02 42.27 14.07
N ALA A 220 18.13 42.54 13.38
CA ALA A 220 18.90 41.53 12.66
C ALA A 220 19.42 40.44 13.60
N HIS A 221 19.47 39.21 13.12
CA HIS A 221 19.89 38.04 13.85
C HIS A 221 20.85 37.22 13.00
N ALA A 222 21.91 36.69 13.61
CA ALA A 222 22.84 35.81 12.92
C ALA A 222 22.13 34.48 12.61
N ALA A 223 21.73 34.30 11.35
CA ALA A 223 20.95 33.14 10.95
C ALA A 223 21.82 31.87 10.89
N HIS A 224 21.29 30.78 11.41
CA HIS A 224 21.84 29.45 11.25
C HIS A 224 21.35 28.77 9.97
N CYS A 225 22.22 27.96 9.35
CA CYS A 225 21.88 27.18 8.17
C CYS A 225 20.76 26.17 8.45
N VAL A 226 19.85 25.99 7.49
CA VAL A 226 18.81 24.96 7.56
C VAL A 226 19.40 23.60 7.19
N GLY A 227 19.44 22.70 8.15
CA GLY A 227 19.83 21.30 7.97
C GLY A 227 18.67 20.41 7.52
N VAL A 228 18.89 19.10 7.60
CA VAL A 228 17.92 18.08 7.20
C VAL A 228 16.64 18.19 8.05
N LEU A 229 15.48 18.08 7.41
CA LEU A 229 14.15 18.23 8.03
C LEU A 229 13.89 19.60 8.70
N GLY A 230 14.63 20.64 8.32
CA GLY A 230 14.38 22.00 8.80
C GLY A 230 15.01 22.32 10.16
N ARG A 231 15.91 21.46 10.67
CA ARG A 231 16.66 21.72 11.91
C ARG A 231 17.75 22.77 11.70
N PRO A 232 17.97 23.71 12.63
CA PRO A 232 19.11 24.61 12.57
C PRO A 232 20.42 23.83 12.73
N THR A 233 21.41 24.19 11.91
CA THR A 233 22.77 23.67 11.99
C THR A 233 23.65 24.66 12.76
N LYS A 234 24.71 24.18 13.42
CA LYS A 234 25.66 25.06 14.13
C LYS A 234 26.36 26.06 13.19
N ALA A 235 26.44 25.76 11.89
CA ALA A 235 27.02 26.65 10.90
C ALA A 235 26.13 27.88 10.67
N LEU A 236 26.76 29.05 10.66
CA LEU A 236 26.13 30.32 10.27
C LEU A 236 25.97 30.39 8.75
N VAL A 237 24.97 31.14 8.32
CA VAL A 237 24.71 31.41 6.90
C VAL A 237 25.83 32.28 6.32
N GLN A 238 26.45 31.81 5.24
CA GLN A 238 27.43 32.59 4.47
C GLN A 238 26.83 33.27 3.24
N ASP A 239 25.78 32.69 2.68
CA ASP A 239 25.07 33.21 1.50
C ASP A 239 23.59 33.40 1.84
N GLU A 240 23.22 34.65 2.14
CA GLU A 240 21.85 35.01 2.51
C GLU A 240 20.87 34.75 1.37
N SER A 241 21.28 34.95 0.11
CA SER A 241 20.41 34.78 -1.06
C SER A 241 19.98 33.33 -1.20
N ARG A 242 20.93 32.41 -1.07
CA ARG A 242 20.67 30.96 -1.10
C ARG A 242 19.88 30.52 0.12
N HIS A 243 20.18 31.05 1.31
CA HIS A 243 19.44 30.71 2.52
C HIS A 243 17.97 31.10 2.43
N ARG A 244 17.64 32.26 1.85
CA ARG A 244 16.26 32.66 1.58
C ARG A 244 15.53 31.64 0.70
N LEU A 245 16.14 31.18 -0.39
CA LEU A 245 15.55 30.15 -1.26
C LEU A 245 15.33 28.83 -0.53
N VAL A 246 16.23 28.45 0.37
CA VAL A 246 16.09 27.25 1.21
C VAL A 246 14.93 27.39 2.19
N LEU A 247 14.76 28.55 2.82
CA LEU A 247 13.61 28.82 3.71
C LEU A 247 12.28 28.77 2.94
N LEU A 248 12.22 29.38 1.76
CA LEU A 248 11.04 29.32 0.88
C LEU A 248 10.73 27.88 0.44
N ALA A 249 11.75 27.10 0.08
CA ALA A 249 11.56 25.69 -0.25
C ALA A 249 11.02 24.86 0.93
N GLY A 250 11.35 25.26 2.17
CA GLY A 250 10.79 24.72 3.40
C GLY A 250 9.44 25.30 3.82
N HIS A 251 8.82 26.14 2.99
CA HIS A 251 7.57 26.86 3.27
C HIS A 251 7.65 27.72 4.55
N ARG A 252 8.78 28.41 4.72
CA ARG A 252 9.05 29.33 5.82
C ARG A 252 9.28 30.74 5.31
N CYS A 253 8.99 31.72 6.16
CA CYS A 253 9.23 33.11 5.86
C CYS A 253 10.74 33.37 5.73
N PRO A 254 11.21 34.04 4.67
CA PRO A 254 12.63 34.33 4.47
C PRO A 254 13.20 35.28 5.52
N ARG A 255 12.37 36.04 6.25
CA ARG A 255 12.79 36.98 7.29
C ARG A 255 12.82 36.35 8.69
N CYS A 256 11.68 35.83 9.15
CA CYS A 256 11.54 35.32 10.52
C CYS A 256 11.61 33.79 10.66
N ALA A 257 11.74 33.04 9.56
CA ALA A 257 11.78 31.58 9.49
C ALA A 257 10.58 30.82 10.10
N ASP A 258 9.51 31.53 10.51
CA ASP A 258 8.24 30.93 10.88
C ASP A 258 7.50 30.36 9.64
N GLY A 259 6.59 29.42 9.88
CA GLY A 259 5.82 28.76 8.82
C GLY A 259 4.89 29.73 8.08
N LEU A 260 4.90 29.67 6.75
CA LEU A 260 3.98 30.44 5.91
C LEU A 260 2.57 29.84 5.92
N ARG A 261 1.56 30.66 5.64
CA ARG A 261 0.19 30.23 5.32
C ARG A 261 -0.14 30.73 3.91
N GLY A 262 0.00 29.84 2.92
CA GLY A 262 -0.04 30.25 1.50
C GLY A 262 1.19 31.10 1.18
N SER A 263 0.97 32.28 0.60
CA SER A 263 2.00 33.27 0.25
C SER A 263 2.35 34.23 1.40
N HIS A 264 1.67 34.20 2.55
CA HIS A 264 1.85 35.21 3.60
C HIS A 264 2.37 34.63 4.92
N CYS A 265 3.18 35.40 5.63
CA CYS A 265 3.63 35.05 6.97
C CYS A 265 2.67 35.57 8.05
N PRO A 266 2.10 34.70 8.92
CA PRO A 266 1.23 35.16 10.00
C PRO A 266 1.98 35.91 11.11
N ALA A 267 3.29 35.71 11.26
CA ALA A 267 4.07 36.30 12.34
C ALA A 267 4.55 37.73 12.01
N CYS A 268 5.19 37.92 10.87
CA CYS A 268 5.73 39.21 10.46
C CYS A 268 4.93 39.92 9.36
N LYS A 269 3.81 39.32 8.90
CA LYS A 269 2.91 39.86 7.86
C LYS A 269 3.57 40.16 6.51
N LEU A 270 4.77 39.62 6.28
CA LEU A 270 5.46 39.74 5.00
C LEU A 270 5.03 38.65 4.03
N ASP A 271 5.06 39.00 2.76
CA ASP A 271 4.87 38.08 1.66
C ASP A 271 6.08 37.17 1.48
N ALA A 272 5.85 36.00 0.90
CA ALA A 272 6.86 34.99 0.66
C ALA A 272 7.89 35.47 -0.37
N PHE A 273 7.44 36.14 -1.43
CA PHE A 273 8.28 36.64 -2.51
C PHE A 273 8.27 38.17 -2.48
N ARG A 274 9.44 38.79 -2.65
CA ARG A 274 9.55 40.26 -2.77
C ARG A 274 9.17 40.76 -4.15
N ASP A 275 9.52 39.99 -5.18
CA ASP A 275 9.38 40.33 -6.59
C ASP A 275 9.34 39.08 -7.48
N ASP A 276 8.98 39.28 -8.74
CA ASP A 276 8.95 38.24 -9.77
C ASP A 276 10.33 37.62 -10.04
N ALA A 277 11.41 38.39 -9.81
CA ALA A 277 12.77 37.90 -9.96
C ALA A 277 13.11 36.86 -8.88
N GLU A 278 12.75 37.09 -7.62
CA GLU A 278 12.92 36.13 -6.52
C GLU A 278 12.05 34.89 -6.75
N PHE A 279 10.81 35.05 -7.24
CA PHE A 279 9.97 33.92 -7.62
C PHE A 279 10.60 33.09 -8.74
N THR A 280 11.14 33.72 -9.77
CA THR A 280 11.82 33.04 -10.88
C THR A 280 13.08 32.30 -10.41
N ALA A 281 13.86 32.92 -9.52
CA ALA A 281 15.02 32.29 -8.91
C ALA A 281 14.63 31.06 -8.06
N PHE A 282 13.52 31.17 -7.32
CA PHE A 282 12.94 30.06 -6.56
C PHE A 282 12.50 28.91 -7.46
N VAL A 283 11.78 29.19 -8.57
CA VAL A 283 11.36 28.15 -9.52
C VAL A 283 12.58 27.40 -10.07
N ARG A 284 13.62 28.12 -10.50
CA ARG A 284 14.87 27.49 -10.99
C ARG A 284 15.52 26.63 -9.91
N TYR A 285 15.61 27.13 -8.68
CA TYR A 285 16.16 26.39 -7.55
C TYR A 285 15.43 25.06 -7.32
N VAL A 286 14.09 25.08 -7.35
CA VAL A 286 13.26 23.88 -7.17
C VAL A 286 13.42 22.92 -8.35
N ASP A 287 13.42 23.43 -9.59
CA ASP A 287 13.60 22.64 -10.81
C ASP A 287 14.96 21.92 -10.84
N THR A 288 16.05 22.62 -10.49
CA THR A 288 17.39 22.00 -10.38
C THR A 288 17.40 20.87 -9.36
N ARG A 289 16.74 21.05 -8.21
CA ARG A 289 16.66 20.01 -7.17
C ARG A 289 15.83 18.82 -7.60
N PHE A 290 14.74 19.04 -8.34
CA PHE A 290 13.95 17.97 -8.93
C PHE A 290 14.78 17.16 -9.93
N ALA A 291 15.54 17.83 -10.81
CA ALA A 291 16.43 17.17 -11.76
C ALA A 291 17.49 16.29 -11.07
N VAL A 292 18.12 16.80 -10.00
CA VAL A 292 19.10 16.04 -9.21
C VAL A 292 18.48 14.83 -8.50
N MET A 293 17.21 14.91 -8.07
CA MET A 293 16.51 13.80 -7.40
C MET A 293 15.88 12.79 -8.36
N THR A 294 15.73 13.15 -9.64
CA THR A 294 15.14 12.28 -10.68
C THR A 294 15.78 10.88 -10.74
N PRO A 295 17.11 10.71 -10.76
CA PRO A 295 17.72 9.36 -10.77
C PRO A 295 17.35 8.53 -9.54
N VAL A 296 17.23 9.15 -8.36
CA VAL A 296 16.80 8.45 -7.13
C VAL A 296 15.37 7.96 -7.27
N PHE A 297 14.48 8.76 -7.86
CA PHE A 297 13.09 8.35 -8.09
C PHE A 297 12.97 7.23 -9.13
N VAL A 298 13.79 7.28 -10.19
CA VAL A 298 13.90 6.20 -11.19
C VAL A 298 14.38 4.91 -10.52
N ALA A 299 15.41 4.98 -9.69
CA ALA A 299 15.92 3.84 -8.92
C ALA A 299 14.86 3.24 -8.00
N LEU A 300 14.09 4.08 -7.29
CA LEU A 300 12.98 3.63 -6.45
C LEU A 300 11.88 2.95 -7.27
N GLY A 301 11.63 3.38 -8.51
CA GLY A 301 10.64 2.79 -9.41
C GLY A 301 10.87 1.30 -9.74
N PHE A 302 12.09 0.77 -9.53
CA PHE A 302 12.38 -0.65 -9.68
C PHE A 302 11.77 -1.52 -8.57
N MET A 303 11.42 -0.93 -7.42
CA MET A 303 10.74 -1.65 -6.34
C MET A 303 9.22 -1.60 -6.56
N PRO A 304 8.57 -2.72 -6.96
CA PRO A 304 7.13 -2.73 -7.17
C PRO A 304 6.39 -2.39 -5.86
N VAL A 305 5.33 -1.58 -5.96
CA VAL A 305 4.48 -1.08 -4.86
C VAL A 305 5.21 -0.14 -3.87
N LEU A 306 6.28 -0.61 -3.22
CA LEU A 306 7.04 0.15 -2.22
C LEU A 306 7.80 1.34 -2.82
N GLY A 307 8.32 1.18 -4.03
CA GLY A 307 9.11 2.19 -4.73
C GLY A 307 8.37 3.50 -4.93
N LEU A 308 7.12 3.42 -5.37
CA LEU A 308 6.26 4.58 -5.58
C LEU A 308 5.95 5.29 -4.25
N ALA A 309 5.62 4.54 -3.21
CA ALA A 309 5.35 5.10 -1.89
C ALA A 309 6.59 5.84 -1.33
N LEU A 310 7.76 5.22 -1.43
CA LEU A 310 9.03 5.83 -1.02
C LEU A 310 9.37 7.05 -1.87
N ALA A 311 9.17 6.99 -3.20
CA ALA A 311 9.44 8.10 -4.10
C ALA A 311 8.53 9.30 -3.80
N LEU A 312 7.27 9.05 -3.44
CA LEU A 312 6.33 10.08 -3.01
C LEU A 312 6.75 10.75 -1.71
N VAL A 313 7.15 9.96 -0.72
CA VAL A 313 7.64 10.48 0.56
C VAL A 313 8.91 11.29 0.33
N ALA A 314 9.87 10.76 -0.45
CA ALA A 314 11.10 11.45 -0.79
C ALA A 314 10.84 12.76 -1.55
N TYR A 315 9.91 12.76 -2.52
CA TYR A 315 9.50 13.98 -3.24
C TYR A 315 8.93 15.03 -2.29
N ARG A 316 8.05 14.63 -1.37
CA ARG A 316 7.41 15.52 -0.37
C ARG A 316 8.38 16.09 0.66
N LEU A 317 9.38 15.31 1.06
CA LEU A 317 10.43 15.75 1.98
C LEU A 317 11.51 16.58 1.28
N SER A 318 11.68 16.40 -0.03
CA SER A 318 12.62 17.17 -0.82
C SER A 318 12.09 18.57 -1.12
N SER A 319 13.01 19.50 -1.41
CA SER A 319 12.67 20.84 -1.89
C SER A 319 11.89 20.83 -3.21
N ALA A 320 11.90 19.73 -3.97
CA ALA A 320 11.11 19.60 -5.20
C ALA A 320 9.59 19.68 -4.94
N GLY A 321 9.14 19.25 -3.75
CA GLY A 321 7.74 19.32 -3.35
C GLY A 321 7.27 20.69 -2.85
N ALA A 322 8.13 21.71 -2.83
CA ALA A 322 7.87 23.00 -2.19
C ALA A 322 6.64 23.74 -2.76
N PHE A 323 6.37 23.62 -4.06
CA PHE A 323 5.23 24.25 -4.72
C PHE A 323 3.87 23.91 -4.08
N ALA A 324 3.75 22.72 -3.49
CA ALA A 324 2.48 22.27 -2.90
C ALA A 324 2.04 23.11 -1.69
N GLY A 325 2.95 23.81 -1.02
CA GLY A 325 2.63 24.70 0.08
C GLY A 325 1.86 25.95 -0.39
N TYR A 326 2.31 26.53 -1.49
CA TYR A 326 1.82 27.77 -2.09
C TYR A 326 0.55 27.61 -2.92
N ALA A 327 0.22 26.40 -3.37
CA ALA A 327 -0.98 26.16 -4.16
C ALA A 327 -2.28 26.41 -3.36
N ASP A 328 -3.27 27.02 -4.02
CA ASP A 328 -4.62 27.20 -3.48
C ASP A 328 -5.36 25.90 -3.21
N TRP A 329 -6.47 26.00 -2.46
CA TRP A 329 -7.30 24.84 -2.13
C TRP A 329 -7.81 24.09 -3.36
N ARG A 330 -8.16 24.80 -4.45
CA ARG A 330 -8.58 24.21 -5.74
C ARG A 330 -7.44 23.43 -6.39
N GLY A 331 -6.25 24.03 -6.41
CA GLY A 331 -5.02 23.39 -6.88
C GLY A 331 -4.68 22.14 -6.07
N LYS A 332 -4.77 22.24 -4.73
CA LYS A 332 -4.55 21.12 -3.81
C LYS A 332 -5.56 19.99 -4.05
N LEU A 333 -6.82 20.30 -4.32
CA LEU A 333 -7.84 19.29 -4.65
C LEU A 333 -7.54 18.61 -5.99
N GLY A 334 -7.26 19.38 -7.05
CA GLY A 334 -6.93 18.83 -8.37
C GLY A 334 -5.71 17.91 -8.32
N VAL A 335 -4.66 18.32 -7.60
CA VAL A 335 -3.49 17.48 -7.36
C VAL A 335 -3.86 16.23 -6.55
N ARG A 336 -4.71 16.30 -5.52
CA ARG A 336 -5.13 15.09 -4.78
C ARG A 336 -5.89 14.10 -5.68
N VAL A 337 -6.81 14.59 -6.50
CA VAL A 337 -7.59 13.74 -7.42
C VAL A 337 -6.69 13.09 -8.46
N LEU A 338 -5.82 13.88 -9.12
CA LEU A 338 -4.84 13.35 -10.06
C LEU A 338 -3.97 12.28 -9.42
N ARG A 339 -3.46 12.54 -8.21
CA ARG A 339 -2.62 11.59 -7.48
C ARG A 339 -3.39 10.31 -7.15
N GLY A 340 -4.65 10.41 -6.72
CA GLY A 340 -5.51 9.26 -6.45
C GLY A 340 -5.74 8.43 -7.71
N ALA A 341 -6.16 9.07 -8.81
CA ALA A 341 -6.38 8.41 -10.08
C ALA A 341 -5.11 7.72 -10.61
N MET A 342 -3.97 8.40 -10.52
CA MET A 342 -2.71 7.88 -11.01
C MET A 342 -2.14 6.78 -10.11
N LEU A 343 -2.32 6.85 -8.78
CA LEU A 343 -1.99 5.75 -7.86
C LEU A 343 -2.81 4.50 -8.16
N VAL A 344 -4.11 4.65 -8.42
CA VAL A 344 -4.99 3.55 -8.83
C VAL A 344 -4.52 2.97 -10.17
N GLY A 345 -4.23 3.83 -11.16
CA GLY A 345 -3.69 3.39 -12.45
C GLY A 345 -2.36 2.64 -12.31
N LEU A 346 -1.42 3.16 -11.51
CA LEU A 346 -0.14 2.50 -11.24
C LEU A 346 -0.30 1.17 -10.52
N ALA A 347 -1.19 1.07 -9.54
CA ALA A 347 -1.44 -0.18 -8.82
C ALA A 347 -1.93 -1.30 -9.77
N LEU A 348 -2.64 -0.95 -10.84
CA LEU A 348 -3.09 -1.90 -11.87
C LEU A 348 -1.96 -2.36 -12.82
N VAL A 349 -0.92 -1.53 -12.98
CA VAL A 349 0.14 -1.72 -14.00
C VAL A 349 1.48 -2.15 -13.38
N GLN A 350 1.61 -2.08 -12.05
CA GLN A 350 2.82 -2.42 -11.31
C GLN A 350 3.30 -3.89 -11.27
N PRO A 351 2.61 -4.94 -11.80
CA PRO A 351 3.22 -6.28 -11.84
C PRO A 351 4.51 -6.34 -12.67
N VAL A 352 4.72 -5.39 -13.60
CA VAL A 352 5.91 -5.36 -14.46
C VAL A 352 6.89 -4.27 -13.98
N PRO A 353 8.08 -4.65 -13.48
CA PRO A 353 9.01 -3.71 -12.82
C PRO A 353 9.49 -2.56 -13.73
N LEU A 354 9.69 -2.80 -15.02
CA LEU A 354 10.06 -1.75 -15.97
C LEU A 354 8.95 -0.71 -16.18
N ILE A 355 7.68 -1.13 -16.14
CA ILE A 355 6.56 -0.19 -16.26
C ILE A 355 6.43 0.63 -14.97
N GLY A 356 6.78 0.05 -13.82
CA GLY A 356 6.86 0.75 -12.54
C GLY A 356 7.81 1.95 -12.56
N VAL A 357 8.98 1.80 -13.21
CA VAL A 357 9.96 2.90 -13.37
C VAL A 357 9.39 4.02 -14.23
N ALA A 358 8.90 3.71 -15.43
CA ALA A 358 8.35 4.70 -16.36
C ALA A 358 7.16 5.44 -15.74
N ALA A 359 6.27 4.72 -15.05
CA ALA A 359 5.10 5.29 -14.43
C ALA A 359 5.44 6.14 -13.19
N THR A 360 6.43 5.74 -12.37
CA THR A 360 6.91 6.56 -11.24
C THR A 360 7.55 7.86 -11.74
N TRP A 361 8.37 7.78 -12.78
CA TRP A 361 9.00 8.95 -13.39
C TRP A 361 7.95 9.89 -14.00
N ALA A 362 7.04 9.37 -14.82
CA ALA A 362 5.94 10.13 -15.43
C ALA A 362 5.05 10.78 -14.36
N TYR A 363 4.76 10.07 -13.27
CA TYR A 363 3.98 10.60 -12.15
C TYR A 363 4.63 11.84 -11.55
N LEU A 364 5.92 11.76 -11.23
CA LEU A 364 6.60 12.82 -10.53
C LEU A 364 6.80 14.04 -11.42
N THR A 365 7.11 13.83 -12.70
CA THR A 365 7.21 14.93 -13.68
C THR A 365 5.87 15.60 -13.90
N LEU A 366 4.78 14.85 -14.11
CA LEU A 366 3.43 15.39 -14.24
C LEU A 366 2.99 16.14 -12.98
N SER A 367 3.21 15.56 -11.79
CA SER A 367 2.89 16.23 -10.53
C SER A 367 3.68 17.52 -10.37
N HIS A 368 4.97 17.52 -10.74
CA HIS A 368 5.83 18.69 -10.64
C HIS A 368 5.35 19.81 -11.57
N VAL A 369 5.18 19.49 -12.86
CA VAL A 369 4.72 20.43 -13.90
C VAL A 369 3.34 21.00 -13.57
N TRP A 370 2.39 20.17 -13.13
CA TRP A 370 1.06 20.64 -12.76
C TRP A 370 1.13 21.60 -11.56
N THR A 371 1.83 21.22 -10.48
CA THR A 371 1.94 22.09 -9.30
C THR A 371 2.59 23.43 -9.63
N ARG A 372 3.63 23.44 -10.47
CA ARG A 372 4.27 24.65 -10.97
C ARG A 372 3.29 25.53 -11.76
N ALA A 373 2.54 24.94 -12.70
CA ALA A 373 1.57 25.68 -13.51
C ALA A 373 0.46 26.29 -12.65
N THR A 374 0.06 25.61 -11.58
CA THR A 374 -0.99 26.09 -10.67
C THR A 374 -0.52 27.25 -9.82
N VAL A 375 0.68 27.14 -9.23
CA VAL A 375 1.28 28.21 -8.43
C VAL A 375 1.53 29.46 -9.26
N LYS A 376 1.98 29.30 -10.52
CA LYS A 376 2.18 30.44 -11.42
C LYS A 376 0.88 31.23 -11.64
N ARG A 377 -0.27 30.56 -11.82
CA ARG A 377 -1.57 31.24 -11.97
C ARG A 377 -1.97 31.97 -10.69
N THR A 378 -1.81 31.31 -9.55
CA THR A 378 -2.25 31.86 -8.26
C THR A 378 -1.45 33.08 -7.82
N LEU A 379 -0.17 33.15 -8.15
CA LEU A 379 0.65 34.31 -7.80
C LEU A 379 0.46 35.46 -8.80
N VAL A 380 0.27 35.17 -10.09
CA VAL A 380 0.03 36.20 -11.11
C VAL A 380 -1.36 36.85 -10.96
N ASP A 381 -2.38 36.09 -10.55
CA ASP A 381 -3.74 36.62 -10.35
C ASP A 381 -3.91 37.46 -9.07
N VAL A 382 -2.89 37.54 -8.18
CA VAL A 382 -2.94 38.37 -6.97
C VAL A 382 -2.47 39.81 -7.24
N ASP A 383 -1.73 40.02 -8.32
CA ASP A 383 -1.20 41.33 -8.73
C ASP A 383 -2.08 42.02 -9.81
N ALA A 384 -3.21 41.41 -10.20
CA ALA A 384 -4.22 41.96 -11.11
C ALA A 384 -5.52 42.29 -10.37
#